data_AF-A0A661C3F3-F1
#
_entry.id   AF-A0A661C3F3-F1
#
_cell.length_a   1.000
_cell.length_b   1.000
_cell.length_c   1.000
_cell.angle_alpha   90.00
_cell.angle_beta   90.00
_cell.angle_gamma   90.00
#
_symmetry.space_group_name_H-M   'P 1'
#
loop_
_entity.id
_entity.type
_entity.pdbx_description
1 polymer ?
#
loop_
_entity_poly.entity_id
_entity_poly.type
_entity_poly.pdbx_seq_one_letter_code
_entity_poly.pdbx_strand_id
1 'polypeptide(L)' 'MLSNHTISDLSYLAIIEISGADAESFLNAQFTSNIKRHSEHQLQFSAWCNPKGQVKTTFYIY' A
#
# COMPACT_ATOMS: atom_id res chain seq x y z
N MET A 1 8.59 2.88 -31.50
CA MET A 1 7.73 3.57 -30.53
C MET A 1 6.35 2.90 -30.56
N LEU A 2 6.16 1.80 -29.83
CA LEU A 2 4.84 1.15 -29.75
C LEU A 2 4.09 1.73 -28.55
N SER A 3 3.21 2.69 -28.80
CA SER A 3 2.21 3.16 -27.84
C SER A 3 0.98 2.26 -27.93
N ASN A 4 1.12 1.00 -27.51
CA ASN A 4 -0.05 0.13 -27.33
C ASN A 4 -0.57 0.34 -25.91
N HIS A 5 -1.57 1.20 -25.78
CA HIS A 5 -2.34 1.34 -24.56
C HIS A 5 -3.33 0.18 -24.47
N THR A 6 -3.32 -0.53 -23.35
CA THR A 6 -4.25 -1.62 -23.05
C THR A 6 -5.05 -1.29 -21.81
N ILE A 7 -6.33 -1.64 -21.81
CA ILE A 7 -7.20 -1.58 -20.64
C ILE A 7 -7.31 -3.00 -20.09
N SER A 8 -7.14 -3.15 -18.77
CA SER A 8 -7.20 -4.43 -18.08
C SER A 8 -8.14 -4.34 -16.88
N ASP A 9 -8.91 -5.39 -16.63
CA ASP A 9 -9.71 -5.51 -15.42
C ASP A 9 -8.81 -5.77 -14.20
N LEU A 10 -9.00 -4.97 -13.15
CA LEU A 10 -8.29 -5.08 -11.87
C LEU A 10 -9.23 -5.43 -10.71
N SER A 11 -10.46 -5.89 -11.00
CA SER A 11 -11.47 -6.23 -9.98
C SER A 11 -11.04 -7.34 -9.01
N TYR A 12 -9.94 -8.06 -9.28
CA TYR A 12 -9.34 -9.02 -8.35
C TYR A 12 -8.53 -8.36 -7.23
N LEU A 13 -8.20 -7.08 -7.36
CA LEU A 13 -7.60 -6.29 -6.28
C LEU A 13 -8.70 -5.81 -5.33
N ALA A 14 -8.34 -5.66 -4.06
CA ALA A 14 -9.21 -5.08 -3.04
C ALA A 14 -8.69 -3.71 -2.60
N ILE A 15 -9.61 -2.83 -2.24
CA ILE A 15 -9.32 -1.54 -1.61
C ILE A 15 -9.65 -1.67 -0.12
N ILE A 16 -8.73 -1.22 0.74
CA ILE A 16 -8.91 -1.21 2.19
C ILE A 16 -8.72 0.23 2.67
N GLU A 17 -9.74 0.77 3.33
CA GLU A 17 -9.67 2.08 3.98
C GLU A 17 -9.46 1.89 5.49
N ILE A 18 -8.59 2.71 6.07
CA ILE A 18 -8.27 2.70 7.49
C ILE A 18 -8.37 4.13 7.99
N SER A 19 -9.27 4.36 8.96
CA SER A 19 -9.58 5.68 9.49
C SER A 19 -9.55 5.70 11.01
N GLY A 20 -9.50 6.89 11.58
CA GLY A 20 -9.39 7.13 13.02
C GLY A 20 -8.14 7.95 13.39
N ALA A 21 -8.14 8.50 14.59
CA ALA A 21 -7.08 9.41 15.06
C ALA A 21 -5.67 8.77 15.06
N ASP A 22 -5.61 7.45 15.25
CA ASP A 22 -4.36 6.70 15.34
C ASP A 22 -4.02 5.90 14.07
N ALA A 23 -4.74 6.09 12.97
CA ALA A 23 -4.55 5.29 11.76
C ALA A 23 -3.12 5.39 11.22
N GLU A 24 -2.56 6.60 11.12
CA GLU A 24 -1.19 6.79 10.63
C GLU A 24 -0.15 6.10 11.52
N SER A 25 -0.25 6.30 12.83
CA SER A 25 0.72 5.75 13.80
C SER A 25 0.64 4.22 13.83
N PHE A 26 -0.57 3.66 13.77
CA PHE A 26 -0.80 2.24 13.66
C PHE A 26 -0.17 1.65 12.40
N LEU A 27 -0.47 2.20 11.22
CA LEU A 27 0.04 1.67 9.95
C LEU A 27 1.56 1.80 9.84
N ASN A 28 2.13 2.91 10.30
CA ASN A 28 3.57 3.10 10.34
C ASN A 28 4.30 2.10 11.25
N ALA A 29 3.60 1.49 12.22
CA ALA A 29 4.14 0.43 13.06
C ALA A 29 3.95 -0.99 12.49
N GLN A 30 3.08 -1.17 11.50
CA GLN A 30 2.79 -2.48 10.91
C GLN A 30 3.56 -2.74 9.61
N PHE A 31 3.80 -1.71 8.81
CA PHE A 31 4.28 -1.86 7.45
C PHE A 31 5.77 -1.57 7.31
N THR A 32 6.38 -2.07 6.24
CA THR A 32 7.82 -1.96 6.00
C THR A 32 8.25 -0.58 5.50
N SER A 33 7.30 0.29 5.15
CA SER A 33 7.54 1.62 4.60
C SER A 33 7.16 2.73 5.58
N ASN A 34 7.81 3.90 5.46
CA ASN A 34 7.49 5.06 6.28
C ASN A 34 6.22 5.76 5.75
N ILE A 35 5.11 5.58 6.46
CA ILE A 35 3.79 6.12 6.11
C ILE A 35 3.73 7.63 6.30
N LYS A 36 4.49 8.17 7.26
CA LYS A 36 4.51 9.62 7.56
C LYS A 36 5.17 10.46 6.46
N ARG A 37 5.92 9.83 5.55
CA ARG A 37 6.54 10.49 4.40
C ARG A 37 5.65 10.41 3.15
N HIS A 38 4.44 9.88 3.26
CA HIS A 38 3.49 9.83 2.17
C HIS A 38 2.99 11.25 1.85
N SER A 39 2.96 11.58 0.56
CA SER A 39 2.31 12.82 0.08
C SER A 39 1.02 12.43 -0.63
N GLU A 40 0.02 13.32 -0.61
CA GLU A 40 -1.35 13.08 -1.13
C GLU A 40 -1.45 12.64 -2.60
N HIS A 41 -0.34 12.62 -3.34
CA HIS A 41 -0.29 12.32 -4.77
C HIS A 41 0.75 11.24 -5.11
N GLN A 42 1.23 10.49 -4.12
CA GLN A 42 2.18 9.41 -4.34
C GLN A 42 1.49 8.06 -4.12
N LEU A 43 2.01 7.03 -4.79
CA LEU A 43 1.71 5.65 -4.46
C LEU A 43 2.98 5.06 -3.87
N GLN A 44 2.87 4.49 -2.67
CA GLN A 44 3.99 3.83 -2.02
C GLN A 44 3.76 2.32 -2.01
N PHE A 45 4.68 1.57 -2.59
CA PHE A 45 4.68 0.11 -2.44
C PHE A 45 5.13 -0.27 -1.03
N SER A 46 4.39 -1.15 -0.37
CA SER A 46 4.68 -1.61 0.98
C SER A 46 4.34 -3.09 1.17
N ALA A 47 4.78 -3.63 2.30
CA ALA A 47 4.49 -4.99 2.72
C ALA A 47 4.06 -5.04 4.18
N TRP A 48 3.18 -5.98 4.50
CA TRP A 48 2.90 -6.37 5.87
C TRP A 48 3.57 -7.70 6.18
N CYS A 49 4.40 -7.72 7.21
CA CYS A 49 5.17 -8.89 7.61
C CYS A 49 4.63 -9.52 8.90
N ASN A 50 4.94 -10.80 9.10
CA ASN A 50 4.80 -11.43 10.42
C ASN A 50 5.99 -11.05 11.34
N PRO A 51 5.97 -11.41 12.64
CA PRO A 51 7.06 -11.07 13.57
C PRO A 51 8.43 -11.66 13.23
N LYS A 52 8.50 -12.68 12.35
CA LYS A 52 9.75 -13.24 11.84
C LYS A 52 10.26 -12.51 10.58
N GLY A 53 9.58 -11.44 10.16
CA GLY A 53 9.92 -10.67 8.97
C GLY A 53 9.46 -11.30 7.65
N GLN A 54 8.61 -12.34 7.68
CA GLN A 54 8.10 -12.96 6.45
C GLN A 54 6.92 -12.16 5.91
N VAL A 55 6.93 -11.85 4.61
CA VAL A 55 5.88 -11.09 3.93
C VAL A 55 4.58 -11.90 3.91
N LYS A 56 3.49 -11.32 4.41
CA LYS A 56 2.14 -11.87 4.31
C LYS A 56 1.40 -11.38 3.08
N THR A 57 1.58 -10.10 2.73
CA THR A 57 0.97 -9.46 1.58
C THR A 57 1.72 -8.19 1.19
N THR A 58 1.54 -7.76 -0.04
CA THR A 58 2.05 -6.50 -0.58
C THR A 58 0.89 -5.67 -1.13
N PHE A 59 1.06 -4.36 -1.12
CA PHE A 59 0.02 -3.42 -1.51
C PHE A 59 0.63 -2.06 -1.85
N TYR A 60 -0.16 -1.24 -2.53
CA TYR A 60 0.11 0.18 -2.67
C TYR A 60 -0.67 0.95 -1.62
N ILE A 61 -0.01 1.92 -1.00
CA ILE A 61 -0.59 2.91 -0.09
C ILE A 61 -0.78 4.19 -0.90
N TYR A 62 -1.93 4.83 -0.68
CA TYR A 62 -2.36 6.09 -1.27
C TYR A 62 -2.76 7.05 -0.14
#